data_AF-A0A850MED3-F1
#
_entry.id   AF-A0A850MED3-F1
#
_cell.length_a   1.000
_cell.length_b   1.000
_cell.length_c   1.000
_cell.angle_alpha   90.00
_cell.angle_beta   90.00
_cell.angle_gamma   90.00
#
_symmetry.space_group_name_H-M   'P 1'
#
loop_
_entity.id
_entity.type
_entity.pdbx_description
1 polymer ?
#
loop_
_entity_poly.entity_id
_entity_poly.type
_entity_poly.pdbx_seq_one_letter_code
_entity_poly.pdbx_strand_id
1 'polypeptide(L)'
;MVNNEKRVTKTGLTKAVERLENALKSFKEDFDSKNITQDDFESKKVNLLEEIKKTKGEILELKDQLSVRNEREKLILEQLNLLSKHFQTDVDEDTGIATIYFSVSLDTHFDIDVDCSRYPEPPYIFIPQTIIDFFDGDIVSELKTLKKWSIKKPPPLVDIFKELERKLVEIFQFENEVIDDRDKMARRRKLIGLARNAENEGDFEEAFSLYESIVEISQELKDKKNYLKYKKKMQEVEAHAEQ
;
A
#
# COMPACT_ATOMS: atom_id res chain seq x y z
N MET A 1 -14.89 18.63 -26.22
CA MET A 1 -16.32 18.26 -26.33
C MET A 1 -16.52 16.99 -25.53
N VAL A 2 -17.13 17.08 -24.35
CA VAL A 2 -17.42 15.91 -23.51
C VAL A 2 -18.72 15.31 -24.05
N ASN A 3 -18.63 14.14 -24.70
CA ASN A 3 -19.80 13.36 -25.04
C ASN A 3 -20.47 12.94 -23.73
N ASN A 4 -21.60 13.57 -23.42
CA ASN A 4 -22.40 13.25 -22.25
C ASN A 4 -23.18 11.97 -22.56
N GLU A 5 -22.50 10.83 -22.50
CA GLU A 5 -23.14 9.52 -22.65
C GLU A 5 -24.20 9.38 -21.56
N LYS A 6 -25.47 9.34 -21.96
CA LYS A 6 -26.59 9.12 -21.04
C LYS A 6 -26.39 7.75 -20.39
N ARG A 7 -25.92 7.73 -19.14
CA ARG A 7 -25.89 6.52 -18.31
C ARG A 7 -27.29 5.93 -18.23
N VAL A 8 -27.45 4.71 -18.73
CA VAL A 8 -28.66 3.93 -18.56
C VAL A 8 -28.79 3.62 -17.07
N THR A 9 -29.95 3.91 -16.48
CA THR A 9 -30.21 3.66 -15.06
C THR A 9 -31.34 2.65 -14.91
N LYS A 10 -31.29 1.83 -13.84
CA LYS A 10 -32.37 0.89 -13.50
C LYS A 10 -33.73 1.57 -13.50
N THR A 11 -33.85 2.73 -12.84
CA THR A 11 -35.08 3.53 -12.77
C THR A 11 -35.53 4.03 -14.15
N GLY A 12 -34.59 4.41 -15.02
CA GLY A 12 -34.88 4.82 -16.39
C GLY A 12 -35.44 3.68 -17.23
N LEU A 13 -34.85 2.49 -17.13
CA LEU A 13 -35.33 1.29 -17.80
C LEU A 13 -36.70 0.82 -17.28
N THR A 14 -36.92 0.83 -15.97
CA THR A 14 -38.23 0.47 -15.40
C THR A 14 -39.33 1.35 -15.98
N LYS A 15 -39.10 2.67 -16.06
CA LYS A 15 -40.03 3.60 -16.70
C LYS A 15 -40.20 3.36 -18.20
N ALA A 16 -39.14 2.96 -18.90
CA ALA A 16 -39.21 2.64 -20.33
C ALA A 16 -40.06 1.37 -20.59
N VAL A 17 -39.88 0.33 -19.77
CA VAL A 17 -40.69 -0.90 -19.82
C VAL A 17 -42.16 -0.59 -19.51
N GLU A 18 -42.44 0.17 -18.46
CA GLU A 18 -43.82 0.60 -18.13
C GLU A 18 -44.47 1.38 -19.28
N ARG A 19 -43.73 2.27 -19.96
CA ARG A 19 -44.24 2.99 -21.14
C ARG A 19 -44.56 2.04 -22.29
N LEU A 20 -43.67 1.09 -22.59
CA LEU A 20 -43.87 0.09 -23.63
C LEU A 20 -45.09 -0.80 -23.32
N GLU A 21 -45.25 -1.24 -22.08
CA GLU A 21 -46.41 -2.03 -21.63
C GLU A 21 -47.72 -1.26 -21.83
N ASN A 22 -47.75 0.02 -21.42
CA ASN A 22 -48.90 0.88 -21.61
C ASN A 22 -49.21 1.13 -23.10
N ALA A 23 -48.18 1.36 -23.92
CA ALA A 23 -48.33 1.58 -25.36
C ALA A 23 -48.80 0.32 -26.10
N LEU A 24 -48.33 -0.87 -25.70
CA LEU A 24 -48.82 -2.16 -26.18
C LEU A 24 -50.27 -2.39 -25.80
N LYS A 25 -50.65 -2.04 -24.57
CA LYS A 25 -52.03 -2.16 -24.09
C LYS A 25 -52.97 -1.26 -24.88
N SER A 26 -52.64 0.03 -25.04
CA SER A 26 -53.46 0.95 -25.84
C SER A 26 -53.54 0.53 -27.31
N PHE A 27 -52.43 0.05 -27.89
CA PHE A 27 -52.40 -0.45 -29.26
C PHE A 27 -53.34 -1.65 -29.45
N LYS A 28 -53.40 -2.55 -28.46
CA LYS A 28 -54.32 -3.68 -28.46
C LYS A 28 -55.79 -3.24 -28.36
N GLU A 29 -56.09 -2.26 -27.49
CA GLU A 29 -57.44 -1.70 -27.35
C GLU A 29 -57.91 -1.00 -28.64
N ASP A 30 -57.03 -0.25 -29.31
CA ASP A 30 -57.30 0.38 -30.61
C ASP A 30 -57.59 -0.67 -31.70
N PHE A 31 -56.84 -1.77 -31.69
CA PHE A 31 -57.00 -2.87 -32.64
C PHE A 31 -58.32 -3.63 -32.42
N ASP A 32 -58.63 -3.99 -31.17
CA ASP A 32 -59.84 -4.74 -30.81
C ASP A 32 -61.12 -3.91 -31.09
N SER A 33 -61.06 -2.59 -30.90
CA SER A 33 -62.16 -1.68 -31.18
C SER A 33 -62.32 -1.33 -32.67
N LYS A 34 -61.44 -1.82 -33.55
CA LYS A 34 -61.37 -1.50 -34.99
C LYS A 34 -61.26 0.01 -35.29
N ASN A 35 -60.71 0.78 -34.35
CA ASN A 35 -60.55 2.23 -34.46
C ASN A 35 -59.24 2.65 -35.15
N ILE A 36 -58.53 1.71 -35.78
CA ILE A 36 -57.23 1.95 -36.40
C ILE A 36 -57.24 1.55 -37.88
N THR A 37 -56.65 2.40 -38.73
CA THR A 37 -56.44 2.07 -40.14
C THR A 37 -55.31 1.06 -40.29
N GLN A 38 -55.25 0.38 -41.44
CA GLN A 38 -54.18 -0.59 -41.71
C GLN A 38 -52.78 0.08 -41.72
N ASP A 39 -52.68 1.30 -42.27
CA ASP A 39 -51.42 2.03 -42.34
C ASP A 39 -50.96 2.50 -40.95
N ASP A 40 -51.89 2.96 -40.11
CA ASP A 40 -51.61 3.31 -38.71
C ASP A 40 -51.17 2.09 -37.91
N PHE A 41 -51.78 0.92 -38.17
CA PHE A 41 -51.42 -0.33 -37.51
C PHE A 41 -49.99 -0.74 -37.81
N GLU A 42 -49.59 -0.79 -39.09
CA GLU A 42 -48.23 -1.17 -39.45
C GLU A 42 -47.21 -0.14 -38.95
N SER A 43 -47.54 1.16 -38.98
CA SER A 43 -46.66 2.22 -38.46
C SER A 43 -46.45 2.09 -36.94
N LYS A 44 -47.53 1.94 -36.14
CA LYS A 44 -47.42 1.74 -34.69
C LYS A 44 -46.66 0.47 -34.34
N LYS A 45 -46.91 -0.62 -35.06
CA LYS A 45 -46.22 -1.91 -34.88
C LYS A 45 -44.72 -1.79 -35.13
N VAL A 46 -44.31 -1.13 -36.21
CA VAL A 46 -42.88 -0.92 -36.52
C VAL A 46 -42.22 -0.08 -35.42
N ASN A 47 -42.84 1.03 -35.03
CA ASN A 47 -42.31 1.91 -33.98
C ASN A 47 -42.16 1.18 -32.63
N LEU A 48 -43.19 0.42 -32.21
CA LEU A 48 -43.13 -0.38 -30.98
C LEU A 48 -42.04 -1.45 -31.06
N LEU A 49 -41.88 -2.12 -32.20
CA LEU A 49 -40.83 -3.11 -32.38
C LEU A 49 -39.42 -2.50 -32.28
N GLU A 50 -39.22 -1.30 -32.83
CA GLU A 50 -37.95 -0.57 -32.72
C GLU A 50 -37.67 -0.17 -31.27
N GLU A 51 -38.67 0.37 -30.56
CA GLU A 51 -38.53 0.78 -29.16
C GLU A 51 -38.29 -0.42 -28.22
N ILE A 52 -38.94 -1.56 -28.46
CA ILE A 52 -38.67 -2.84 -27.77
C ILE A 52 -37.23 -3.30 -28.02
N LYS A 53 -36.78 -3.30 -29.29
CA LYS A 53 -35.40 -3.70 -29.62
C LYS A 53 -34.37 -2.80 -28.92
N LYS A 54 -34.60 -1.49 -28.93
CA LYS A 54 -33.74 -0.52 -28.24
C LYS A 54 -33.70 -0.78 -26.73
N THR A 55 -34.86 -0.88 -26.08
CA THR A 55 -34.97 -1.12 -24.64
C THR A 55 -34.33 -2.45 -24.24
N LYS A 56 -34.49 -3.49 -25.07
CA LYS A 56 -33.82 -4.79 -24.88
C LYS A 56 -32.29 -4.67 -24.94
N GLY A 57 -31.76 -3.88 -25.88
CA GLY A 57 -30.33 -3.58 -25.98
C GLY A 57 -29.80 -2.92 -24.69
N GLU A 58 -30.48 -1.87 -24.23
CA GLU A 58 -30.12 -1.16 -23.00
C GLU A 58 -30.20 -2.06 -21.73
N ILE A 59 -31.16 -3.00 -21.67
CA ILE A 59 -31.24 -4.01 -20.60
C ILE A 59 -30.04 -4.97 -20.63
N LEU A 60 -29.64 -5.44 -21.81
CA LEU A 60 -28.49 -6.33 -21.96
C LEU A 60 -27.19 -5.63 -21.55
N GLU A 61 -26.98 -4.39 -21.98
CA GLU A 61 -25.83 -3.59 -21.56
C GLU A 61 -25.76 -3.42 -20.04
N LEU A 62 -26.89 -3.11 -19.39
CA LEU A 62 -26.93 -3.01 -17.93
C LEU A 62 -26.68 -4.34 -17.24
N LYS A 63 -27.17 -5.45 -17.80
CA LYS A 63 -26.92 -6.79 -17.26
C LYS A 63 -25.43 -7.14 -17.35
N ASP A 64 -24.78 -6.83 -18.47
CA ASP A 64 -23.35 -7.08 -18.66
C ASP A 64 -22.52 -6.22 -17.70
N GLN A 65 -22.89 -4.95 -17.50
CA GLN A 65 -22.26 -4.07 -16.50
C GLN A 65 -22.40 -4.62 -15.08
N LEU A 66 -23.58 -5.14 -14.70
CA LEU A 66 -23.81 -5.76 -13.40
C LEU A 66 -23.02 -7.07 -13.22
N SER A 67 -22.89 -7.87 -14.28
CA SER A 67 -22.09 -9.09 -14.26
C SER A 67 -20.61 -8.79 -14.04
N VAL A 68 -20.06 -7.83 -14.78
CA VAL A 68 -18.66 -7.38 -14.61
C VAL A 68 -18.43 -6.80 -13.23
N ARG A 69 -19.39 -6.01 -12.71
CA ARG A 69 -19.33 -5.48 -11.35
C ARG A 69 -19.27 -6.60 -10.30
N ASN A 70 -20.10 -7.63 -10.43
CA ASN A 70 -20.10 -8.76 -9.51
C ASN A 70 -18.79 -9.58 -9.54
N GLU A 71 -18.18 -9.78 -10.72
CA GLU A 71 -16.88 -10.46 -10.82
C GLU A 71 -15.76 -9.65 -10.17
N ARG A 72 -15.78 -8.34 -10.38
CA ARG A 72 -14.82 -7.42 -9.80
C ARG A 72 -14.92 -7.37 -8.28
N GLU A 73 -16.13 -7.26 -7.74
CA GLU A 73 -16.37 -7.26 -6.28
C GLU A 73 -15.86 -8.55 -5.64
N LYS A 74 -16.05 -9.71 -6.30
CA LYS A 74 -15.46 -10.98 -5.85
C LYS A 74 -13.93 -10.93 -5.79
N LEU A 75 -13.28 -10.42 -6.84
CA LEU A 75 -11.82 -10.28 -6.86
C LEU A 75 -11.30 -9.35 -5.76
N ILE A 76 -11.99 -8.23 -5.51
CA ILE A 76 -11.66 -7.31 -4.43
C ILE A 76 -11.76 -8.04 -3.08
N LEU A 77 -12.88 -8.70 -2.80
CA LEU A 77 -13.08 -9.44 -1.57
C LEU A 77 -12.05 -10.56 -1.37
N GLU A 78 -11.66 -11.27 -2.43
CA GLU A 78 -10.60 -12.28 -2.37
C GLU A 78 -9.26 -11.66 -1.95
N GLN A 79 -8.91 -10.48 -2.49
CA GLN A 79 -7.67 -9.79 -2.14
C GLN A 79 -7.70 -9.21 -0.74
N LEU A 80 -8.83 -8.61 -0.32
CA LEU A 80 -9.00 -8.08 1.03
C LEU A 80 -8.92 -9.22 2.07
N ASN A 81 -9.57 -10.35 1.82
CA ASN A 81 -9.43 -11.55 2.66
C ASN A 81 -7.99 -12.06 2.73
N LEU A 82 -7.22 -11.97 1.63
CA LEU A 82 -5.82 -12.36 1.63
C LEU A 82 -4.96 -11.41 2.47
N LEU A 83 -5.27 -10.11 2.48
CA LEU A 83 -4.62 -9.11 3.34
C LEU A 83 -4.91 -9.39 4.81
N SER A 84 -6.17 -9.58 5.20
CA SER A 84 -6.56 -9.84 6.60
C SER A 84 -5.98 -11.14 7.17
N LYS A 85 -5.58 -12.09 6.31
CA LYS A 85 -4.87 -13.31 6.74
C LYS A 85 -3.40 -13.08 7.08
N HIS A 86 -2.80 -12.02 6.56
CA HIS A 86 -1.37 -11.73 6.72
C HIS A 86 -1.08 -10.57 7.65
N PHE A 87 -1.99 -9.60 7.68
CA PHE A 87 -1.85 -8.38 8.45
C PHE A 87 -3.08 -8.18 9.33
N GLN A 88 -2.90 -7.43 10.42
CA GLN A 88 -4.04 -6.86 11.12
C GLN A 88 -4.64 -5.78 10.23
N THR A 89 -5.92 -5.91 9.90
CA THR A 89 -6.61 -5.00 8.99
C THR A 89 -7.99 -4.64 9.50
N ASP A 90 -8.42 -3.40 9.23
CA ASP A 90 -9.82 -3.00 9.24
C ASP A 90 -10.30 -2.85 7.80
N VAL A 91 -11.41 -3.48 7.42
CA VAL A 91 -11.85 -3.60 6.02
C VAL A 91 -13.28 -3.10 5.88
N ASP A 92 -13.46 -2.12 5.00
CA ASP A 92 -14.76 -1.68 4.53
C ASP A 92 -15.09 -2.40 3.21
N GLU A 93 -15.86 -3.48 3.31
CA GLU A 93 -16.27 -4.32 2.18
C GLU A 93 -17.14 -3.56 1.16
N ASP A 94 -17.84 -2.50 1.58
CA ASP A 94 -18.73 -1.73 0.71
C ASP A 94 -17.96 -0.76 -0.19
N THR A 95 -16.89 -0.16 0.34
CA THR A 95 -16.06 0.79 -0.41
C THR A 95 -14.85 0.14 -1.06
N GLY A 96 -14.45 -1.05 -0.60
CA GLY A 96 -13.21 -1.71 -1.00
C GLY A 96 -11.96 -1.01 -0.44
N ILE A 97 -12.12 -0.24 0.63
CA ILE A 97 -11.03 0.40 1.36
C ILE A 97 -10.63 -0.49 2.53
N ALA A 98 -9.33 -0.60 2.79
CA ALA A 98 -8.81 -1.27 3.96
C ALA A 98 -7.71 -0.44 4.63
N THR A 99 -7.70 -0.43 5.96
CA THR A 99 -6.63 0.10 6.79
C THR A 99 -5.78 -1.06 7.27
N ILE A 100 -4.47 -1.00 7.02
CA ILE A 100 -3.50 -2.02 7.39
C ILE A 100 -2.64 -1.49 8.53
N TYR A 101 -2.55 -2.25 9.62
CA TYR A 101 -1.76 -1.88 10.79
C TYR A 101 -0.40 -2.58 10.76
N PHE A 102 0.65 -1.82 10.52
CA PHE A 102 2.04 -2.29 10.60
C PHE A 102 2.65 -2.03 11.97
N SER A 103 3.46 -3.00 12.42
CA SER A 103 4.32 -2.87 13.59
C SER A 103 5.74 -3.19 13.14
N VAL A 104 6.56 -2.15 12.97
CA VAL A 104 7.94 -2.29 12.47
C VAL A 104 8.90 -2.53 13.64
N SER A 105 8.54 -2.05 14.84
CA SER A 105 9.20 -2.34 16.12
C SER A 105 8.15 -2.53 17.23
N LEU A 106 8.60 -2.67 18.48
CA LEU A 106 7.72 -2.77 19.65
C LEU A 106 7.00 -1.46 19.98
N ASP A 107 7.54 -0.33 19.53
CA ASP A 107 7.09 1.03 19.85
C ASP A 107 6.71 1.85 18.61
N THR A 108 7.00 1.35 17.41
CA THR A 108 6.71 2.03 16.15
C THR A 108 5.66 1.27 15.35
N HIS A 109 4.50 1.89 15.23
CA HIS A 109 3.34 1.39 14.52
C HIS A 109 2.89 2.40 13.46
N PHE A 110 2.34 1.90 12.37
CA PHE A 110 1.78 2.71 11.29
C PHE A 110 0.45 2.15 10.83
N ASP A 111 -0.46 3.04 10.45
CA ASP A 111 -1.70 2.75 9.76
C ASP A 111 -1.56 3.17 8.28
N ILE A 112 -1.87 2.26 7.36
CA ILE A 112 -1.77 2.51 5.93
C ILE A 112 -3.10 2.16 5.28
N ASP A 113 -3.73 3.13 4.65
CA ASP A 113 -4.97 2.90 3.93
C ASP A 113 -4.70 2.48 2.49
N VAL A 114 -5.56 1.62 1.97
CA VAL A 114 -5.54 1.17 0.58
C VAL A 114 -6.93 1.19 -0.02
N ASP A 115 -7.10 1.89 -1.14
CA ASP A 115 -8.32 1.90 -1.94
C ASP A 115 -8.19 0.86 -3.08
N CYS A 116 -8.93 -0.23 -2.93
CA CYS A 116 -9.00 -1.33 -3.89
C CYS A 116 -10.24 -1.24 -4.80
N SER A 117 -11.04 -0.17 -4.71
CA SER A 117 -12.24 0.03 -5.52
C SER A 117 -11.96 0.00 -7.02
N ARG A 118 -10.68 0.12 -7.43
CA ARG A 118 -10.19 0.06 -8.80
C ARG A 118 -9.69 -1.29 -9.30
N TYR A 119 -9.54 -2.28 -8.43
CA TYR A 119 -9.00 -3.61 -8.79
C TYR A 119 -9.72 -4.20 -10.02
N PRO A 120 -9.02 -4.83 -10.98
CA PRO A 120 -7.59 -5.23 -10.99
C PRO A 120 -6.61 -4.14 -11.44
N GLU A 121 -7.00 -2.87 -11.53
CA GLU A 121 -6.04 -1.76 -11.65
C GLU A 121 -5.20 -1.65 -10.36
N PRO A 122 -4.00 -1.03 -10.41
CA PRO A 122 -3.20 -0.80 -9.22
C PRO A 122 -4.03 -0.07 -8.15
N PRO A 123 -3.97 -0.51 -6.88
CA PRO A 123 -4.68 0.17 -5.81
C PRO A 123 -4.06 1.54 -5.55
N TYR A 124 -4.84 2.44 -4.97
CA TYR A 124 -4.28 3.69 -4.44
C TYR A 124 -3.90 3.48 -2.98
N ILE A 125 -2.65 3.81 -2.63
CA ILE A 125 -2.10 3.57 -1.29
C ILE A 125 -1.84 4.91 -0.63
N PHE A 126 -2.40 5.12 0.55
CA PHE A 126 -2.22 6.32 1.34
C PHE A 126 -1.13 6.08 2.36
N ILE A 127 0.06 6.59 2.08
CA ILE A 127 1.21 6.46 2.97
C ILE A 127 1.24 7.66 3.93
N PRO A 128 1.26 7.46 5.25
CA PRO A 128 1.43 8.54 6.23
C PRO A 128 2.70 9.35 5.98
N GLN A 129 2.64 10.66 6.25
CA GLN A 129 3.82 11.54 6.11
C GLN A 129 5.00 11.07 6.96
N THR A 130 4.73 10.52 8.14
CA THR A 130 5.74 9.94 9.03
C THR A 130 6.55 8.84 8.35
N ILE A 131 5.94 8.04 7.47
CA ILE A 131 6.65 7.05 6.68
C ILE A 131 7.46 7.73 5.57
N ILE A 132 6.86 8.69 4.86
CA ILE A 132 7.51 9.39 3.74
C ILE A 132 8.81 10.06 4.19
N ASP A 133 8.83 10.63 5.39
CA ASP A 133 10.00 11.32 5.95
C ASP A 133 11.23 10.40 6.14
N PHE A 134 11.04 9.07 6.18
CA PHE A 134 12.14 8.10 6.24
C PHE A 134 12.78 7.78 4.88
N PHE A 135 12.20 8.23 3.77
CA PHE A 135 12.66 7.90 2.42
C PHE A 135 13.08 9.16 1.67
N ASP A 136 14.23 9.09 0.99
CA ASP A 136 14.66 10.12 0.03
C ASP A 136 13.88 10.01 -1.29
N GLY A 137 12.55 10.17 -1.24
CA GLY A 137 11.68 10.15 -2.42
C GLY A 137 10.29 9.55 -2.22
N ASP A 138 9.57 9.34 -3.31
CA ASP A 138 8.26 8.70 -3.30
C ASP A 138 8.41 7.17 -3.14
N ILE A 139 8.14 6.68 -1.93
CA ILE A 139 8.17 5.26 -1.59
C ILE A 139 7.28 4.40 -2.48
N VAL A 140 6.12 4.91 -2.93
CA VAL A 140 5.21 4.18 -3.81
C VAL A 140 5.90 3.91 -5.15
N SER A 141 6.64 4.90 -5.64
CA SER A 141 7.47 4.78 -6.84
C SER A 141 8.67 3.84 -6.66
N GLU A 142 8.97 3.34 -5.47
CA GLU A 142 10.05 2.37 -5.26
C GLU A 142 9.58 0.93 -5.22
N LEU A 143 8.29 0.68 -4.97
CA LEU A 143 7.72 -0.66 -4.82
C LEU A 143 7.76 -1.40 -6.17
N LYS A 144 8.59 -2.46 -6.24
CA LYS A 144 8.76 -3.29 -7.45
C LYS A 144 7.46 -3.97 -7.84
N THR A 145 6.64 -4.33 -6.85
CA THR A 145 5.33 -4.98 -7.05
C THR A 145 4.39 -4.07 -7.82
N LEU A 146 4.35 -2.77 -7.50
CA LEU A 146 3.57 -1.78 -8.24
C LEU A 146 4.17 -1.47 -9.63
N LYS A 147 5.50 -1.38 -9.75
CA LYS A 147 6.17 -1.16 -11.06
C LYS A 147 5.87 -2.25 -12.08
N LYS A 148 5.72 -3.49 -11.61
CA LYS A 148 5.48 -4.67 -12.45
C LYS A 148 3.99 -5.03 -12.55
N TRP A 149 3.11 -4.12 -12.16
CA TRP A 149 1.67 -4.37 -12.16
C TRP A 149 1.15 -4.70 -13.56
N SER A 150 0.28 -5.71 -13.65
CA SER A 150 -0.36 -6.11 -14.89
C SER A 150 -1.83 -6.37 -14.65
N ILE A 151 -2.71 -5.65 -15.35
CA ILE A 151 -4.17 -5.81 -15.23
C ILE A 151 -4.62 -7.24 -15.58
N LYS A 152 -3.91 -7.93 -16.49
CA LYS A 152 -4.23 -9.30 -16.90
C LYS A 152 -3.87 -10.35 -15.84
N LYS A 153 -2.85 -10.06 -15.03
CA LYS A 153 -2.36 -10.95 -13.97
C LYS A 153 -1.82 -10.07 -12.84
N PRO A 154 -2.72 -9.40 -12.10
CA PRO A 154 -2.31 -8.50 -11.04
C PRO A 154 -1.59 -9.30 -9.95
N PRO A 155 -0.48 -8.78 -9.40
CA PRO A 155 0.10 -9.39 -8.23
C PRO A 155 -0.90 -9.32 -7.06
N PRO A 156 -0.84 -10.27 -6.11
CA PRO A 156 -1.60 -10.18 -4.87
C PRO A 156 -1.33 -8.88 -4.12
N LEU A 157 -2.37 -8.27 -3.53
CA LEU A 157 -2.20 -7.04 -2.74
C LEU A 157 -1.22 -7.23 -1.59
N VAL A 158 -1.26 -8.40 -0.95
CA VAL A 158 -0.36 -8.77 0.15
C VAL A 158 1.13 -8.63 -0.22
N ASP A 159 1.50 -8.83 -1.49
CA ASP A 159 2.90 -8.75 -1.91
C ASP A 159 3.42 -7.31 -1.90
N ILE A 160 2.55 -6.32 -2.16
CA ILE A 160 2.88 -4.90 -2.03
C ILE A 160 3.24 -4.60 -0.57
N PHE A 161 2.39 -5.03 0.35
CA PHE A 161 2.53 -4.70 1.77
C PHE A 161 3.68 -5.47 2.43
N LYS A 162 3.96 -6.71 2.02
CA LYS A 162 5.19 -7.42 2.42
C LYS A 162 6.46 -6.72 1.91
N GLU A 163 6.44 -6.18 0.70
CA GLU A 163 7.57 -5.41 0.17
C GLU A 163 7.79 -4.12 0.95
N LEU A 164 6.69 -3.42 1.28
CA LEU A 164 6.71 -2.19 2.07
C LEU A 164 7.20 -2.45 3.51
N GLU A 165 6.65 -3.46 4.18
CA GLU A 165 7.07 -3.89 5.52
C GLU A 165 8.58 -4.17 5.56
N ARG A 166 9.10 -4.96 4.61
CA ARG A 166 10.55 -5.23 4.54
C ARG A 166 11.38 -3.96 4.42
N LYS A 167 10.99 -3.01 3.56
CA LYS A 167 11.70 -1.73 3.41
C LYS A 167 11.69 -0.92 4.70
N LEU A 168 10.56 -0.88 5.41
CA LEU A 168 10.47 -0.20 6.70
C LEU A 168 11.37 -0.88 7.73
N VAL A 169 11.30 -2.21 7.85
CA VAL A 169 12.16 -2.97 8.78
C VAL A 169 13.66 -2.71 8.50
N GLU A 170 14.07 -2.69 7.23
CA GLU A 170 15.46 -2.37 6.86
C GLU A 170 15.88 -0.99 7.39
N ILE A 171 15.07 0.06 7.16
CA ILE A 171 15.38 1.41 7.63
C ILE A 171 15.48 1.48 9.15
N PHE A 172 14.51 0.91 9.87
CA PHE A 172 14.49 0.93 11.32
C PHE A 172 15.60 0.08 11.95
N GLN A 173 16.06 -0.98 11.27
CA GLN A 173 17.26 -1.71 11.69
C GLN A 173 18.52 -0.83 11.55
N PHE A 174 18.65 -0.10 10.43
CA PHE A 174 19.77 0.82 10.24
C PHE A 174 19.76 1.99 11.23
N GLU A 175 18.62 2.59 11.53
CA GLU A 175 18.55 3.67 12.53
C GLU A 175 18.96 3.19 13.92
N ASN A 176 18.55 1.99 14.32
CA ASN A 176 18.97 1.40 15.60
C ASN A 176 20.49 1.12 15.62
N GLU A 177 21.08 0.63 14.52
CA GLU A 177 22.53 0.47 14.40
C GLU A 177 23.27 1.82 14.44
N VAL A 178 22.72 2.89 13.84
CA VAL A 178 23.34 4.23 13.81
C VAL A 178 23.24 4.94 15.18
N ILE A 179 22.14 4.76 15.91
CA ILE A 179 21.97 5.27 17.27
C ILE A 179 22.96 4.58 18.21
N ASP A 180 23.10 3.25 18.11
CA ASP A 180 24.10 2.46 18.84
C ASP A 180 25.53 2.94 18.51
N ASP A 181 25.84 3.19 17.24
CA ASP A 181 27.14 3.71 16.82
C ASP A 181 27.44 5.12 17.37
N ARG A 182 26.44 6.01 17.46
CA ARG A 182 26.63 7.35 18.03
C ARG A 182 26.94 7.29 19.53
N ASP A 183 26.23 6.44 20.26
CA ASP A 183 26.46 6.23 21.70
C ASP A 183 27.81 5.55 21.96
N LYS A 184 28.17 4.56 21.14
CA LYS A 184 29.52 3.97 21.11
C LYS A 184 30.60 5.02 20.84
N MET A 185 30.40 5.93 19.88
CA MET A 185 31.36 7.02 19.63
C MET A 185 31.46 8.00 20.81
N ALA A 186 30.35 8.34 21.46
CA ALA A 186 30.34 9.20 22.64
C ALA A 186 31.06 8.54 23.83
N ARG A 187 30.74 7.26 24.10
CA ARG A 187 31.40 6.44 25.13
C ARG A 187 32.89 6.33 24.87
N ARG A 188 33.30 6.02 23.64
CA ARG A 188 34.71 5.97 23.24
C ARG A 188 35.45 7.29 23.52
N ARG A 189 34.86 8.44 23.19
CA ARG A 189 35.46 9.75 23.47
C ARG A 189 35.67 9.98 24.97
N LYS A 190 34.68 9.62 25.79
CA LYS A 190 34.78 9.71 27.25
C LYS A 190 35.90 8.82 27.77
N LEU A 191 35.95 7.55 27.33
CA LEU A 191 36.99 6.59 27.72
C LEU A 191 38.39 7.08 27.33
N ILE A 192 38.57 7.67 26.15
CA ILE A 192 39.87 8.25 25.74
C ILE A 192 40.34 9.33 26.73
N GLY A 193 39.42 10.16 27.23
CA GLY A 193 39.73 11.16 28.24
C GLY A 193 40.18 10.53 29.56
N LEU A 194 39.43 9.53 30.02
CA LEU A 194 39.74 8.80 31.26
C LEU A 194 41.08 8.06 31.17
N ALA A 195 41.33 7.32 30.07
CA ALA A 195 42.55 6.55 29.87
C ALA A 195 43.79 7.45 29.91
N ARG A 196 43.71 8.65 29.32
CA ARG A 196 44.80 9.64 29.36
C ARG A 196 45.04 10.21 30.75
N ASN A 197 43.98 10.42 31.52
CA ASN A 197 44.12 10.92 32.88
C ASN A 197 44.79 9.87 33.76
N ALA A 198 44.34 8.61 33.70
CA ALA A 198 44.97 7.49 34.39
C ALA A 198 46.46 7.34 34.00
N GLU A 199 46.79 7.42 32.69
CA GLU A 199 48.17 7.41 32.19
C GLU A 199 49.02 8.56 32.78
N ASN A 200 48.45 9.77 32.90
CA ASN A 200 49.15 10.92 33.49
C ASN A 200 49.31 10.83 35.01
N GLU A 201 48.38 10.15 35.69
CA GLU A 201 48.41 9.91 37.14
C GLU A 201 49.33 8.72 37.49
N GLY A 202 49.79 7.97 36.50
CA GLY A 202 50.65 6.79 36.68
C GLY A 202 49.87 5.51 37.00
N ASP A 203 48.54 5.54 36.90
CA ASP A 203 47.70 4.35 37.05
C ASP A 203 47.63 3.60 35.72
N PHE A 204 48.68 2.83 35.44
CA PHE A 204 48.82 2.10 34.17
C PHE A 204 47.86 0.91 34.07
N GLU A 205 47.43 0.33 35.19
CA GLU A 205 46.47 -0.79 35.20
C GLU A 205 45.07 -0.30 34.81
N GLU A 206 44.60 0.81 35.38
CA GLU A 206 43.34 1.43 34.97
C GLU A 206 43.42 1.95 33.52
N ALA A 207 44.54 2.58 33.14
CA ALA A 207 44.74 3.04 31.77
C ALA A 207 44.68 1.89 30.74
N PHE A 208 45.25 0.72 31.05
CA PHE A 208 45.20 -0.46 30.18
C PHE A 208 43.77 -0.95 29.95
N SER A 209 42.99 -1.15 31.03
CA SER A 209 41.60 -1.61 30.94
C SER A 209 40.72 -0.62 30.14
N LEU A 210 40.95 0.68 30.31
CA LEU A 210 40.24 1.71 29.55
C LEU A 210 40.64 1.69 28.06
N TYR A 211 41.91 1.46 27.73
CA TYR A 211 42.35 1.31 26.33
C TYR A 211 41.82 0.03 25.67
N GLU A 212 41.69 -1.09 26.40
CA GLU A 212 41.04 -2.32 25.92
C GLU A 212 39.59 -2.05 25.49
N SER A 213 38.82 -1.39 26.36
CA SER A 213 37.43 -0.98 26.06
C SER A 213 37.34 -0.06 24.83
N ILE A 214 38.33 0.83 24.62
CA ILE A 214 38.39 1.71 23.44
C ILE A 214 38.68 0.91 22.15
N VAL A 215 39.51 -0.13 22.24
CA VAL A 215 39.85 -1.01 21.12
C VAL A 215 38.63 -1.83 20.70
N GLU A 216 37.90 -2.41 21.64
CA GLU A 216 36.65 -3.14 21.39
C GLU A 216 35.62 -2.26 20.68
N ILE A 217 35.32 -1.08 21.22
CA ILE A 217 34.37 -0.15 20.60
C ILE A 217 34.84 0.28 19.20
N SER A 218 36.15 0.49 19.01
CA SER A 218 36.68 0.86 17.69
C SER A 218 36.59 -0.29 16.68
N GLN A 219 36.61 -1.54 17.13
CA GLN A 219 36.40 -2.72 16.30
C GLN A 219 34.92 -2.90 15.93
N GLU A 220 34.00 -2.69 16.88
CA GLU A 220 32.55 -2.71 16.63
C GLU A 220 32.12 -1.63 15.62
N LEU A 221 32.64 -0.41 15.78
CA LEU A 221 32.43 0.72 14.85
C LEU A 221 33.14 0.54 13.49
N LYS A 222 33.89 -0.56 13.29
CA LYS A 222 34.73 -0.82 12.11
C LYS A 222 35.72 0.33 11.79
N ASP A 223 36.13 1.09 12.81
CA ASP A 223 37.04 2.23 12.71
C ASP A 223 38.51 1.78 12.80
N LYS A 224 39.01 1.25 11.67
CA LYS A 224 40.35 0.66 11.55
C LYS A 224 41.48 1.60 11.99
N LYS A 225 41.33 2.91 11.76
CA LYS A 225 42.35 3.91 12.12
C LYS A 225 42.46 4.04 13.64
N ASN A 226 41.33 4.21 14.33
CA ASN A 226 41.35 4.33 15.79
C ASN A 226 41.66 3.00 16.47
N TYR A 227 41.19 1.87 15.93
CA TYR A 227 41.58 0.54 16.40
C TYR A 227 43.10 0.38 16.46
N LEU A 228 43.81 0.61 15.35
CA LEU A 228 45.27 0.46 15.30
C LEU A 228 45.99 1.44 16.24
N LYS A 229 45.51 2.69 16.30
CA LYS A 229 46.08 3.71 17.18
C LYS A 229 45.99 3.31 18.65
N TYR A 230 44.80 2.91 19.12
CA TYR A 230 44.59 2.61 20.53
C TYR A 230 45.11 1.23 20.92
N LYS A 231 45.15 0.27 19.99
CA LYS A 231 45.84 -1.01 20.20
C LYS A 231 47.33 -0.82 20.47
N LYS A 232 47.99 0.06 19.69
CA LYS A 232 49.39 0.41 19.94
C LYS A 232 49.57 1.08 21.31
N LYS A 233 48.68 2.02 21.65
CA LYS A 233 48.72 2.71 22.95
C LYS A 233 48.52 1.76 24.14
N MET A 234 47.60 0.81 24.02
CA MET A 234 47.38 -0.24 25.01
C MET A 234 48.65 -1.04 25.28
N GLN A 235 49.37 -1.46 24.22
CA GLN A 235 50.64 -2.18 24.33
C GLN A 235 51.77 -1.32 24.95
N GLU A 236 51.78 -0.01 24.68
CA GLU A 236 52.73 0.92 25.31
C GLU A 236 52.47 1.03 26.82
N VAL A 237 51.21 1.13 27.25
CA VAL A 237 50.84 1.20 28.67
C VAL A 237 51.10 -0.11 29.40
N GLU A 238 50.81 -1.25 28.77
CA GLU A 238 51.10 -2.60 29.32
C GLU A 238 52.59 -2.75 29.67
N ALA A 239 53.48 -2.35 28.77
CA ALA A 239 54.92 -2.39 28.99
C ALA A 239 55.42 -1.46 30.12
N HIS A 240 54.64 -0.45 30.50
CA HIS A 240 54.91 0.42 31.64
C HIS A 240 54.36 -0.12 32.96
N ALA A 241 53.26 -0.90 32.92
CA ALA A 241 52.71 -1.56 34.10
C ALA A 241 53.58 -2.73 34.61
N GLU A 242 54.39 -3.32 33.73
CA GLU A 242 55.28 -4.45 34.06
C GLU A 242 56.66 -4.05 34.64
N GLN A 243 56.97 -2.74 34.73
CA GLN A 243 58.25 -2.20 35.23
C GLN A 243 58.17 -1.75 36.69
#